data_AF-A0A3D4Y4Y8-F1
#
_entry.id   AF-A0A3D4Y4Y8-F1
#
_cell.length_a   1.000
_cell.length_b   1.000
_cell.length_c   1.000
_cell.angle_alpha   90.00
_cell.angle_beta   90.00
_cell.angle_gamma   90.00
#
_symmetry.space_group_name_H-M   'P 1'
#
loop_
_entity.id
_entity.type
_entity.pdbx_description
1 polymer ?
#
loop_
_entity_poly.entity_id
_entity_poly.type
_entity_poly.pdbx_seq_one_letter_code
_entity_poly.pdbx_strand_id
1 'polypeptide(L)'
;MKAFLQNEIRLFFSRKNYLVWIVGVLAVVFAYRLYYVTQYENYAQTVLEELEENAKDITIWESEYQRQCMELWGDNSAEKFAHASLLLNAWKQYEQTNIRLRYYWEQAWDENGIRRTVLEEDENLIAIEELGEEVEYTGIFRGSVADWRARMLLHKAYQQSGTEEPVCPVVPQAAWLWKEAFSGNSVLFLIFTVLIILLHFDAWANEFEYATCYRLYILPIKKEWLYLERFFVRVLVSVVCVGSAAGILFLLGTARYGTGGQMLLVISEQGTQTVISIWSLVREEILGMLLYIVFLTAAVLLISFIVKTKMNALMICAAFCMTGIVQTTASDGTGKGIVEWLPQLSALTLLMLLAGCILIRIRED
;
A
#
# COMPACT_ATOMS: atom_id res chain seq x y z
N MET A 1 36.34 -14.42 12.28
CA MET A 1 34.94 -14.04 12.55
C MET A 1 34.82 -12.61 13.07
N LYS A 2 35.14 -12.27 14.34
CA LYS A 2 34.94 -10.88 14.86
C LYS A 2 35.53 -9.76 14.00
N ALA A 3 36.77 -9.91 13.52
CA ALA A 3 37.43 -8.93 12.66
C ALA A 3 36.82 -8.84 11.23
N PHE A 4 36.20 -9.91 10.74
CA PHE A 4 35.56 -9.94 9.43
C PHE A 4 34.19 -9.24 9.49
N LEU A 5 33.36 -9.59 10.48
CA LEU A 5 32.11 -8.90 10.79
C LEU A 5 32.30 -7.38 10.93
N GLN A 6 33.31 -6.96 11.71
CA GLN A 6 33.65 -5.55 11.88
C GLN A 6 34.06 -4.87 10.56
N ASN A 7 34.80 -5.57 9.71
CA ASN A 7 35.21 -5.04 8.40
C ASN A 7 34.04 -4.93 7.43
N GLU A 8 33.13 -5.91 7.38
CA GLU A 8 31.92 -5.85 6.55
C GLU A 8 30.98 -4.73 7.00
N ILE A 9 30.80 -4.55 8.32
CA ILE A 9 30.04 -3.40 8.86
C ILE A 9 30.70 -2.08 8.46
N ARG A 10 32.03 -1.97 8.59
CA ARG A 10 32.78 -0.76 8.23
C ARG A 10 32.73 -0.46 6.72
N LEU A 11 32.76 -1.49 5.89
CA LEU A 11 32.59 -1.37 4.44
C LEU A 11 31.18 -0.93 4.07
N PHE A 12 30.18 -1.43 4.79
CA PHE A 12 28.82 -0.98 4.60
C PHE A 12 28.66 0.50 4.97
N PHE A 13 29.24 0.97 6.07
CA PHE A 13 29.24 2.39 6.46
C PHE A 13 30.32 3.21 5.72
N SER A 14 30.46 2.98 4.42
CA SER A 14 31.30 3.82 3.56
C SER A 14 30.68 5.21 3.39
N ARG A 15 31.50 6.23 3.05
CA ARG A 15 31.02 7.59 2.75
C ARG A 15 29.92 7.60 1.69
N LYS A 16 30.01 6.68 0.72
CA LYS A 16 29.01 6.50 -0.33
C LYS A 16 27.67 6.04 0.25
N ASN A 17 27.68 5.01 1.09
CA ASN A 17 26.44 4.47 1.66
C ASN A 17 25.78 5.44 2.64
N TYR A 18 26.56 6.25 3.37
CA TYR A 18 26.01 7.39 4.11
C TYR A 18 25.29 8.39 3.20
N LEU A 19 25.90 8.75 2.06
CA LEU A 19 25.28 9.65 1.10
C LEU A 19 24.01 9.04 0.49
N VAL A 20 24.05 7.76 0.11
CA VAL A 20 22.87 7.02 -0.40
C VAL A 20 21.74 7.03 0.63
N TRP A 21 22.06 6.77 1.91
CA TRP A 21 21.06 6.81 2.98
C TRP A 21 20.48 8.22 3.18
N ILE A 22 21.33 9.26 3.20
CA ILE A 22 20.86 10.66 3.31
C ILE A 22 19.92 11.02 2.16
N VAL A 23 20.30 10.68 0.92
CA VAL A 23 19.45 10.93 -0.27
C VAL A 23 18.15 10.14 -0.18
N GLY A 24 18.19 8.88 0.27
CA GLY A 24 17.00 8.06 0.49
C GLY A 24 16.05 8.65 1.53
N VAL A 25 16.58 9.14 2.66
CA VAL A 25 15.79 9.83 3.69
C VAL A 25 15.17 11.10 3.13
N LEU A 26 15.95 11.92 2.40
CA LEU A 26 15.41 13.12 1.76
C LEU A 26 14.29 12.78 0.78
N ALA A 27 14.43 11.72 -0.02
CA ALA A 27 13.39 11.26 -0.93
C ALA A 27 12.10 10.85 -0.19
N VAL A 28 12.21 10.17 0.95
CA VAL A 28 11.06 9.84 1.82
C VAL A 28 10.39 11.11 2.35
N VAL A 29 11.16 12.09 2.80
CA VAL A 29 10.61 13.38 3.28
C VAL A 29 9.94 14.16 2.16
N PHE A 30 10.52 14.18 0.96
CA PHE A 30 9.91 14.79 -0.22
C PHE A 30 8.62 14.09 -0.62
N ALA A 31 8.60 12.76 -0.66
CA ALA A 31 7.39 11.99 -0.95
C ALA A 31 6.29 12.27 0.09
N TYR A 32 6.64 12.26 1.39
CA TYR A 32 5.72 12.66 2.46
C TYR A 32 5.10 14.04 2.19
N ARG A 33 5.92 15.08 1.97
CA ARG A 33 5.41 16.46 1.83
C ARG A 33 4.69 16.71 0.52
N LEU A 34 5.24 16.26 -0.59
CA LEU A 34 4.76 16.61 -1.94
C LEU A 34 3.64 15.70 -2.43
N TYR A 35 3.60 14.44 -1.98
CA TYR A 35 2.57 13.49 -2.39
C TYR A 35 1.48 13.38 -1.31
N TYR A 36 1.82 12.84 -0.15
CA TYR A 36 0.80 12.49 0.86
C TYR A 36 0.17 13.70 1.53
N VAL A 37 0.98 14.68 1.95
CA VAL A 37 0.43 15.90 2.57
C VAL A 37 -0.37 16.71 1.54
N THR A 38 0.08 16.78 0.28
CA THR A 38 -0.66 17.47 -0.79
C THR A 38 -2.00 16.78 -1.09
N GLN A 39 -2.03 15.44 -1.16
CA GLN A 39 -3.27 14.68 -1.32
C GLN A 39 -4.26 14.96 -0.19
N TYR A 40 -3.77 15.00 1.05
CA TYR A 40 -4.61 15.34 2.19
C TYR A 40 -5.09 16.80 2.17
N GLU A 41 -4.20 17.75 1.86
CA GLU A 41 -4.53 19.18 1.77
C GLU A 41 -5.58 19.46 0.66
N ASN A 42 -5.56 18.68 -0.43
CA ASN A 42 -6.50 18.81 -1.54
C ASN A 42 -7.75 17.92 -1.42
N TYR A 43 -7.83 17.04 -0.42
CA TYR A 43 -8.89 16.03 -0.32
C TYR A 43 -10.29 16.65 -0.35
N ALA A 44 -10.49 17.75 0.40
CA ALA A 44 -11.76 18.46 0.42
C ALA A 44 -12.20 18.95 -0.97
N GLN A 45 -11.24 19.46 -1.76
CA GLN A 45 -11.54 19.91 -3.11
C GLN A 45 -11.92 18.74 -4.02
N THR A 46 -11.20 17.62 -3.92
CA THR A 46 -11.55 16.39 -4.67
C THR A 46 -12.96 15.91 -4.35
N VAL A 47 -13.33 15.89 -3.07
CA VAL A 47 -14.70 15.51 -2.66
C VAL A 47 -15.73 16.49 -3.21
N LEU A 48 -15.44 17.79 -3.26
CA LEU A 48 -16.35 18.77 -3.85
C LEU A 48 -16.54 18.59 -5.36
N GLU A 49 -15.46 18.27 -6.08
CA GLU A 49 -15.51 17.94 -7.51
C GLU A 49 -16.35 16.67 -7.75
N GLU A 50 -16.18 15.63 -6.92
CA GLU A 50 -17.00 14.40 -6.97
C GLU A 50 -18.48 14.70 -6.67
N LEU A 51 -18.79 15.55 -5.70
CA LEU A 51 -20.16 15.95 -5.37
C LEU A 51 -20.81 16.75 -6.52
N GLU A 52 -20.04 17.57 -7.23
CA GLU A 52 -20.53 18.28 -8.43
C GLU A 52 -20.82 17.32 -9.59
N GLU A 53 -19.96 16.31 -9.80
CA GLU A 53 -20.20 15.26 -10.78
C GLU A 53 -21.46 14.45 -10.44
N ASN A 54 -21.58 14.02 -9.18
CA ASN A 54 -22.76 13.30 -8.67
C ASN A 54 -24.06 14.09 -8.90
N ALA A 55 -24.05 15.43 -8.82
CA ALA A 55 -25.24 16.24 -9.06
C ALA A 55 -25.78 16.12 -10.50
N LYS A 56 -24.89 15.89 -11.48
CA LYS A 56 -25.29 15.65 -12.88
C LYS A 56 -25.97 14.30 -13.01
N ASP A 57 -25.38 13.26 -12.42
CA ASP A 57 -25.93 11.90 -12.45
C ASP A 57 -27.29 11.83 -11.74
N ILE A 58 -27.42 12.49 -10.58
CA ILE A 58 -28.68 12.64 -9.86
C ILE A 58 -29.77 13.20 -10.78
N THR A 59 -29.48 14.29 -11.49
CA THR A 59 -30.46 14.94 -12.37
C THR A 59 -30.94 13.99 -13.47
N ILE A 60 -30.03 13.19 -14.04
CA ILE A 60 -30.34 12.22 -15.09
C ILE A 60 -31.26 11.12 -14.53
N TRP A 61 -30.84 10.44 -13.46
CA TRP A 61 -31.55 9.28 -12.93
C TRP A 61 -32.87 9.65 -12.26
N GLU A 62 -32.94 10.79 -11.57
CA GLU A 62 -34.21 11.28 -11.01
C GLU A 62 -35.24 11.50 -12.14
N SER A 63 -34.83 12.14 -13.24
CA SER A 63 -35.72 12.39 -14.39
C SER A 63 -36.18 11.10 -15.06
N GLU A 64 -35.29 10.10 -15.16
CA GLU A 64 -35.58 8.80 -15.74
C GLU A 64 -36.61 8.02 -14.91
N TYR A 65 -36.39 7.90 -13.60
CA TYR A 65 -37.33 7.20 -12.72
C TYR A 65 -38.63 7.96 -12.53
N GLN A 66 -38.61 9.31 -12.60
CA GLN A 66 -39.83 10.11 -12.64
C GLN A 66 -40.66 9.82 -13.89
N ARG A 67 -40.02 9.72 -15.06
CA ARG A 67 -40.70 9.33 -16.31
C ARG A 67 -41.28 7.93 -16.20
N GLN A 68 -40.51 6.95 -15.72
CA GLN A 68 -40.98 5.56 -15.55
C GLN A 68 -42.19 5.49 -14.59
N CYS A 69 -42.18 6.25 -13.50
CA CYS A 69 -43.33 6.33 -12.59
C CYS A 69 -44.57 6.87 -13.31
N MET A 70 -44.43 7.89 -14.15
CA MET A 70 -45.56 8.45 -14.93
C MET A 70 -46.08 7.48 -15.98
N GLU A 71 -45.21 6.74 -16.67
CA GLU A 71 -45.58 5.75 -17.68
C GLU A 71 -46.32 4.56 -17.06
N LEU A 72 -45.87 4.11 -15.88
CA LEU A 72 -46.49 3.01 -15.14
C LEU A 72 -47.74 3.43 -14.36
N TRP A 73 -48.05 4.74 -14.31
CA TRP A 73 -49.21 5.27 -13.59
C TRP A 73 -50.51 4.93 -14.31
N GLY A 74 -51.26 3.98 -13.75
CA GLY A 74 -52.56 3.55 -14.30
C GLY A 74 -52.50 2.25 -15.10
N ASP A 75 -51.31 1.68 -15.29
CA ASP A 75 -51.14 0.31 -15.78
C ASP A 75 -51.28 -0.71 -14.62
N ASN A 76 -51.70 -1.94 -14.93
CA ASN A 76 -51.84 -3.05 -13.97
C ASN A 76 -50.48 -3.61 -13.48
N SER A 77 -49.46 -2.77 -13.33
CA SER A 77 -48.05 -3.11 -13.08
C SER A 77 -47.57 -2.55 -11.73
N ALA A 78 -48.37 -2.74 -10.67
CA ALA A 78 -48.13 -2.19 -9.34
C ALA A 78 -46.72 -2.47 -8.77
N GLU A 79 -46.16 -3.65 -9.05
CA GLU A 79 -44.81 -4.04 -8.60
C GLU A 79 -43.71 -3.23 -9.28
N LYS A 80 -43.82 -3.01 -10.59
CA LYS A 80 -42.87 -2.18 -11.36
C LYS A 80 -42.96 -0.71 -10.96
N PHE A 81 -44.18 -0.23 -10.71
CA PHE A 81 -44.40 1.12 -10.21
C PHE A 81 -43.77 1.30 -8.82
N ALA A 82 -43.96 0.33 -7.92
CA ALA A 82 -43.35 0.35 -6.59
C ALA A 82 -41.81 0.41 -6.69
N HIS A 83 -41.20 -0.40 -7.54
CA HIS A 83 -39.76 -0.40 -7.80
C HIS A 83 -39.25 0.96 -8.30
N ALA A 84 -39.85 1.50 -9.38
CA ALA A 84 -39.47 2.81 -9.92
C ALA A 84 -39.67 3.94 -8.91
N SER A 85 -40.73 3.88 -8.10
CA SER A 85 -41.00 4.89 -7.07
C SER A 85 -39.99 4.85 -5.92
N LEU A 86 -39.51 3.66 -5.56
CA LEU A 86 -38.50 3.49 -4.52
C LEU A 86 -37.16 4.07 -4.98
N LEU A 87 -36.78 3.83 -6.24
CA LEU A 87 -35.57 4.41 -6.84
C LEU A 87 -35.65 5.92 -7.00
N LEU A 88 -36.79 6.44 -7.46
CA LEU A 88 -37.02 7.88 -7.52
C LEU A 88 -36.84 8.54 -6.14
N ASN A 89 -37.38 7.93 -5.10
CA ASN A 89 -37.24 8.45 -3.73
C ASN A 89 -35.79 8.38 -3.24
N ALA A 90 -35.06 7.31 -3.56
CA ALA A 90 -33.65 7.18 -3.21
C ALA A 90 -32.79 8.25 -3.89
N TRP A 91 -32.99 8.51 -5.19
CA TRP A 91 -32.29 9.57 -5.91
C TRP A 91 -32.61 10.97 -5.36
N LYS A 92 -33.87 11.24 -4.99
CA LYS A 92 -34.24 12.50 -4.30
C LYS A 92 -33.55 12.65 -2.95
N GLN A 93 -33.46 11.57 -2.17
CA GLN A 93 -32.72 11.60 -0.91
C GLN A 93 -31.22 11.80 -1.15
N TYR A 94 -30.66 11.17 -2.18
CA TYR A 94 -29.26 11.33 -2.57
C TYR A 94 -28.95 12.78 -2.99
N GLU A 95 -29.87 13.45 -3.69
CA GLU A 95 -29.79 14.89 -3.98
C GLU A 95 -29.69 15.73 -2.69
N GLN A 96 -30.62 15.52 -1.75
CA GLN A 96 -30.64 16.26 -0.49
C GLN A 96 -29.37 16.02 0.33
N THR A 97 -28.84 14.80 0.31
CA THR A 97 -27.57 14.46 0.94
C THR A 97 -26.40 15.14 0.24
N ASN A 98 -26.33 15.12 -1.09
CA ASN A 98 -25.27 15.78 -1.85
C ASN A 98 -25.22 17.29 -1.55
N ILE A 99 -26.38 17.97 -1.53
CA ILE A 99 -26.48 19.38 -1.13
C ILE A 99 -25.97 19.61 0.29
N ARG A 100 -26.37 18.76 1.26
CA ARG A 100 -25.90 18.84 2.65
C ARG A 100 -24.38 18.66 2.76
N LEU A 101 -23.82 17.66 2.08
CA LEU A 101 -22.39 17.39 2.08
C LEU A 101 -21.61 18.55 1.48
N ARG A 102 -22.05 19.13 0.35
CA ARG A 102 -21.42 20.33 -0.22
C ARG A 102 -21.43 21.49 0.76
N TYR A 103 -22.54 21.75 1.46
CA TYR A 103 -22.59 22.78 2.48
C TYR A 103 -21.58 22.54 3.61
N TYR A 104 -21.48 21.30 4.11
CA TYR A 104 -20.52 20.99 5.16
C TYR A 104 -19.06 21.12 4.71
N TRP A 105 -18.73 20.70 3.48
CA TRP A 105 -17.37 20.79 2.95
C TRP A 105 -16.97 22.23 2.55
N GLU A 106 -17.88 23.03 1.98
CA GLU A 106 -17.57 24.38 1.49
C GLU A 106 -17.68 25.47 2.57
N GLN A 107 -18.66 25.37 3.48
CA GLN A 107 -19.07 26.51 4.31
C GLN A 107 -18.86 26.28 5.81
N ALA A 108 -19.26 25.11 6.32
CA ALA A 108 -19.30 24.88 7.77
C ALA A 108 -18.06 24.16 8.33
N TRP A 109 -17.40 23.33 7.52
CA TRP A 109 -16.44 22.31 7.95
C TRP A 109 -16.92 21.55 9.21
N ASP A 110 -18.05 20.86 9.08
CA ASP A 110 -18.65 20.09 10.19
C ASP A 110 -18.41 18.58 10.02
N GLU A 111 -17.34 18.07 10.63
CA GLU A 111 -16.99 16.65 10.58
C GLU A 111 -18.08 15.72 11.13
N ASN A 112 -18.83 16.18 12.15
CA ASN A 112 -19.94 15.40 12.71
C ASN A 112 -21.13 15.39 11.77
N GLY A 113 -21.45 16.53 11.16
CA GLY A 113 -22.47 16.66 10.12
C GLY A 113 -22.16 15.77 8.92
N ILE A 114 -20.91 15.76 8.45
CA ILE A 114 -20.46 14.92 7.34
C ILE A 114 -20.63 13.44 7.69
N ARG A 115 -20.07 12.98 8.82
CA ARG A 115 -20.19 11.57 9.26
C ARG A 115 -21.63 11.09 9.31
N ARG A 116 -22.50 11.85 9.97
CA ARG A 116 -23.92 11.48 10.10
C ARG A 116 -24.61 11.43 8.75
N THR A 117 -24.33 12.40 7.88
CA THR A 117 -24.98 12.47 6.58
C THR A 117 -24.56 11.31 5.67
N VAL A 118 -23.27 10.94 5.69
CA VAL A 118 -22.77 9.76 4.95
C VAL A 118 -23.38 8.47 5.49
N LEU A 119 -23.46 8.32 6.82
CA LEU A 119 -24.08 7.14 7.45
C LEU A 119 -25.58 7.04 7.10
N GLU A 120 -26.34 8.13 7.25
CA GLU A 120 -27.77 8.18 6.92
C GLU A 120 -28.03 7.76 5.47
N GLU A 121 -27.18 8.23 4.56
CA GLU A 121 -27.26 7.87 3.15
C GLU A 121 -27.00 6.38 2.92
N ASP A 122 -25.94 5.83 3.51
CA ASP A 122 -25.62 4.41 3.40
C ASP A 122 -26.71 3.52 3.99
N GLU A 123 -27.35 3.95 5.09
CA GLU A 123 -28.50 3.25 5.68
C GLU A 123 -29.74 3.28 4.78
N ASN A 124 -29.99 4.40 4.07
CA ASN A 124 -31.12 4.49 3.14
C ASN A 124 -30.97 3.54 1.93
N LEU A 125 -29.75 3.19 1.56
CA LEU A 125 -29.47 2.25 0.46
C LEU A 125 -29.73 0.78 0.81
N ILE A 126 -29.98 0.43 2.08
CA ILE A 126 -30.33 -0.96 2.48
C ILE A 126 -31.57 -1.45 1.72
N ALA A 127 -32.59 -0.61 1.58
CA ALA A 127 -33.80 -0.96 0.85
C ALA A 127 -33.57 -1.09 -0.68
N ILE A 128 -32.51 -0.47 -1.19
CA ILE A 128 -32.12 -0.52 -2.60
C ILE A 128 -31.34 -1.80 -2.89
N GLU A 129 -30.50 -2.25 -1.97
CA GLU A 129 -29.74 -3.50 -2.10
C GLU A 129 -30.67 -4.71 -2.33
N GLU A 130 -31.82 -4.74 -1.66
CA GLU A 130 -32.82 -5.81 -1.81
C GLU A 130 -33.38 -5.93 -3.24
N LEU A 131 -33.23 -4.88 -4.06
CA LEU A 131 -33.64 -4.88 -5.47
C LEU A 131 -32.65 -5.58 -6.42
N GLY A 132 -31.45 -5.94 -5.95
CA GLY A 132 -30.47 -6.73 -6.70
C GLY A 132 -29.55 -5.92 -7.65
N GLU A 133 -28.86 -6.64 -8.55
CA GLU A 133 -27.81 -6.10 -9.45
C GLU A 133 -28.32 -5.07 -10.48
N GLU A 134 -29.64 -4.96 -10.68
CA GLU A 134 -30.26 -4.07 -11.68
C GLU A 134 -30.07 -2.58 -11.39
N VAL A 135 -29.51 -2.19 -10.24
CA VAL A 135 -29.33 -0.78 -9.85
C VAL A 135 -27.88 -0.38 -9.71
N GLU A 136 -26.94 -1.31 -9.85
CA GLU A 136 -25.51 -1.02 -9.72
C GLU A 136 -24.98 -0.12 -10.85
N TYR A 137 -25.49 -0.29 -12.08
CA TYR A 137 -25.08 0.53 -13.23
C TYR A 137 -25.49 2.00 -13.11
N THR A 138 -26.41 2.32 -12.20
CA THR A 138 -26.87 3.71 -11.98
C THR A 138 -25.88 4.52 -11.15
N GLY A 139 -24.90 3.87 -10.52
CA GLY A 139 -23.91 4.52 -9.67
C GLY A 139 -24.43 4.92 -8.28
N ILE A 140 -25.67 4.55 -7.92
CA ILE A 140 -26.31 4.94 -6.65
C ILE A 140 -25.52 4.50 -5.40
N PHE A 141 -24.68 3.46 -5.51
CA PHE A 141 -23.82 2.96 -4.42
C PHE A 141 -22.43 3.63 -4.33
N ARG A 142 -22.15 4.65 -5.15
CA ARG A 142 -20.84 5.33 -5.26
C ARG A 142 -19.69 4.40 -5.64
N GLY A 143 -19.94 3.52 -6.60
CA GLY A 143 -18.97 2.54 -7.09
C GLY A 143 -19.62 1.20 -7.34
N SER A 144 -19.70 0.36 -6.30
CA SER A 144 -20.29 -0.98 -6.38
C SER A 144 -21.06 -1.32 -5.12
N VAL A 145 -21.93 -2.32 -5.20
CA VAL A 145 -22.63 -2.87 -4.02
C VAL A 145 -21.62 -3.43 -3.02
N ALA A 146 -20.51 -4.01 -3.51
CA ALA A 146 -19.43 -4.51 -2.68
C ALA A 146 -18.76 -3.38 -1.87
N ASP A 147 -18.52 -2.22 -2.49
CA ASP A 147 -17.95 -1.07 -1.80
C ASP A 147 -18.90 -0.52 -0.74
N TRP A 148 -20.18 -0.37 -1.06
CA TRP A 148 -21.18 0.04 -0.07
C TRP A 148 -21.28 -0.94 1.11
N ARG A 149 -21.25 -2.26 0.86
CA ARG A 149 -21.20 -3.27 1.94
C ARG A 149 -19.96 -3.11 2.82
N ALA A 150 -18.81 -2.80 2.23
CA ALA A 150 -17.58 -2.54 2.98
C ALA A 150 -17.74 -1.30 3.87
N ARG A 151 -18.28 -0.20 3.34
CA ARG A 151 -18.58 1.03 4.09
C ARG A 151 -19.55 0.75 5.25
N MET A 152 -20.62 0.00 5.02
CA MET A 152 -21.56 -0.44 6.06
C MET A 152 -20.92 -1.29 7.16
N LEU A 153 -20.00 -2.19 6.82
CA LEU A 153 -19.23 -2.96 7.80
C LEU A 153 -18.32 -2.05 8.63
N LEU A 154 -17.69 -1.07 7.99
CA LEU A 154 -16.80 -0.11 8.62
C LEU A 154 -17.55 0.79 9.62
N HIS A 155 -18.70 1.35 9.21
CA HIS A 155 -19.61 2.12 10.06
C HIS A 155 -19.96 1.37 11.34
N LYS A 156 -20.40 0.12 11.20
CA LYS A 156 -20.75 -0.76 12.32
C LYS A 156 -19.55 -1.00 13.25
N ALA A 157 -18.36 -1.20 12.68
CA ALA A 157 -17.17 -1.46 13.47
C ALA A 157 -16.74 -0.23 14.29
N TYR A 158 -16.81 0.98 13.71
CA TYR A 158 -16.53 2.24 14.44
C TYR A 158 -17.56 2.51 15.54
N GLN A 159 -18.84 2.24 15.28
CA GLN A 159 -19.89 2.34 16.30
C GLN A 159 -19.65 1.36 17.46
N GLN A 160 -19.26 0.12 17.16
CA GLN A 160 -18.96 -0.90 18.17
C GLN A 160 -17.70 -0.58 19.00
N SER A 161 -16.69 0.03 18.38
CA SER A 161 -15.48 0.44 19.10
C SER A 161 -15.65 1.73 19.90
N GLY A 162 -16.74 2.48 19.68
CA GLY A 162 -17.00 3.76 20.34
C GLY A 162 -16.02 4.86 19.91
N THR A 163 -15.42 4.73 18.73
CA THR A 163 -14.45 5.69 18.17
C THR A 163 -15.05 6.36 16.94
N GLU A 164 -14.75 7.64 16.76
CA GLU A 164 -15.25 8.39 15.60
C GLU A 164 -14.58 7.92 14.31
N GLU A 165 -15.38 7.70 13.27
CA GLU A 165 -14.87 7.40 11.94
C GLU A 165 -14.13 8.64 11.35
N PRO A 166 -12.97 8.46 10.72
CA PRO A 166 -12.29 9.57 10.08
C PRO A 166 -13.05 10.04 8.83
N VAL A 167 -13.38 11.33 8.78
CA VAL A 167 -14.02 11.96 7.60
C VAL A 167 -13.11 11.90 6.37
N CYS A 168 -11.79 11.99 6.58
CA CYS A 168 -10.79 11.84 5.54
C CYS A 168 -10.01 10.53 5.77
N PRO A 169 -10.16 9.51 4.92
CA PRO A 169 -9.48 8.24 5.09
C PRO A 169 -7.98 8.29 4.71
N VAL A 170 -7.53 9.36 4.05
CA VAL A 170 -6.14 9.52 3.56
C VAL A 170 -5.30 10.45 4.44
N VAL A 171 -5.71 10.67 5.70
CA VAL A 171 -4.92 11.49 6.62
C VAL A 171 -3.53 10.86 6.79
N PRO A 172 -2.43 11.61 6.60
CA PRO A 172 -1.07 11.08 6.66
C PRO A 172 -0.60 10.92 8.11
N GLN A 173 -1.39 10.19 8.88
CA GLN A 173 -1.08 9.71 10.22
C GLN A 173 0.00 8.64 10.14
N ALA A 174 0.70 8.44 11.26
CA ALA A 174 1.87 7.58 11.28
C ALA A 174 1.56 6.12 10.88
N ALA A 175 0.47 5.54 11.38
CA ALA A 175 0.05 4.18 11.02
C ALA A 175 -0.34 4.06 9.54
N TRP A 176 -1.06 5.05 9.00
CA TRP A 176 -1.45 5.07 7.59
C TRP A 176 -0.23 5.20 6.67
N LEU A 177 0.70 6.09 6.99
CA LEU A 177 1.94 6.24 6.25
C LEU A 177 2.79 4.97 6.28
N TRP A 178 2.81 4.23 7.39
CA TRP A 178 3.53 2.94 7.45
C TRP A 178 2.82 1.84 6.67
N LYS A 179 1.50 1.74 6.77
CA LYS A 179 0.70 0.84 5.95
C LYS A 179 1.01 1.06 4.48
N GLU A 180 1.07 2.32 4.07
CA GLU A 180 1.35 2.67 2.69
C GLU A 180 2.83 2.49 2.34
N ALA A 181 3.77 2.87 3.21
CA ALA A 181 5.20 2.73 2.95
C ALA A 181 5.66 1.29 2.73
N PHE A 182 4.97 0.34 3.35
CA PHE A 182 5.28 -1.09 3.23
C PHE A 182 4.35 -1.83 2.26
N SER A 183 3.29 -1.19 1.76
CA SER A 183 2.46 -1.77 0.70
C SER A 183 3.25 -1.77 -0.62
N GLY A 184 3.24 -2.91 -1.32
CA GLY A 184 4.04 -3.10 -2.55
C GLY A 184 3.75 -2.12 -3.70
N ASN A 185 2.65 -1.38 -3.63
CA ASN A 185 2.17 -0.49 -4.68
C ASN A 185 2.45 0.99 -4.42
N SER A 186 3.09 1.35 -3.30
CA SER A 186 3.32 2.75 -2.97
C SER A 186 4.62 3.32 -3.53
N VAL A 187 4.63 4.64 -3.70
CA VAL A 187 5.84 5.42 -4.05
C VAL A 187 6.93 5.26 -2.98
N LEU A 188 6.55 5.13 -1.71
CA LEU A 188 7.48 4.93 -0.60
C LEU A 188 8.13 3.54 -0.64
N PHE A 189 7.36 2.51 -0.97
CA PHE A 189 7.90 1.16 -1.16
C PHE A 189 8.92 1.13 -2.31
N LEU A 190 8.65 1.86 -3.40
CA LEU A 190 9.61 2.05 -4.49
C LEU A 190 10.89 2.73 -4.00
N ILE A 191 10.78 3.82 -3.23
CA ILE A 191 11.94 4.51 -2.65
C ILE A 191 12.77 3.55 -1.78
N PHE A 192 12.12 2.75 -0.93
CA PHE A 192 12.82 1.76 -0.11
C PHE A 192 13.49 0.68 -0.96
N THR A 193 12.84 0.20 -2.01
CA THR A 193 13.41 -0.77 -2.95
C THR A 193 14.68 -0.23 -3.61
N VAL A 194 14.63 0.99 -4.15
CA VAL A 194 15.78 1.66 -4.75
C VAL A 194 16.89 1.87 -3.72
N LEU A 195 16.54 2.30 -2.51
CA LEU A 195 17.49 2.48 -1.41
C LEU A 195 18.23 1.17 -1.10
N ILE A 196 17.52 0.05 -0.97
CA ILE A 196 18.13 -1.26 -0.71
C ILE A 196 19.10 -1.61 -1.84
N ILE A 197 18.71 -1.48 -3.11
CA ILE A 197 19.58 -1.79 -4.26
C ILE A 197 20.87 -0.96 -4.22
N LEU A 198 20.74 0.36 -4.00
CA LEU A 198 21.88 1.27 -3.98
C LEU A 198 22.83 1.00 -2.81
N LEU A 199 22.29 0.68 -1.62
CA LEU A 199 23.08 0.27 -0.45
C LEU A 199 23.89 -1.02 -0.72
N HIS A 200 23.37 -1.89 -1.57
CA HIS A 200 24.06 -3.11 -1.95
C HIS A 200 25.04 -2.93 -3.10
N PHE A 201 25.03 -1.85 -3.87
CA PHE A 201 25.82 -1.69 -5.12
C PHE A 201 27.30 -2.06 -5.00
N ASP A 202 27.93 -1.80 -3.84
CA ASP A 202 29.35 -2.11 -3.64
C ASP A 202 29.63 -3.62 -3.59
N ALA A 203 28.61 -4.44 -3.30
CA ALA A 203 28.70 -5.89 -3.33
C ALA A 203 28.86 -6.47 -4.75
N TRP A 204 28.63 -5.70 -5.84
CA TRP A 204 28.17 -6.24 -7.14
C TRP A 204 29.27 -6.69 -8.11
N ALA A 205 30.55 -6.35 -7.89
CA ALA A 205 31.62 -6.97 -8.70
C ALA A 205 33.04 -6.74 -8.15
N ASN A 206 33.41 -5.51 -7.77
CA ASN A 206 34.84 -5.20 -7.55
C ASN A 206 35.42 -5.86 -6.30
N GLU A 207 34.65 -6.05 -5.23
CA GLU A 207 35.18 -6.69 -4.03
C GLU A 207 35.31 -8.21 -4.18
N PHE A 208 34.37 -8.85 -4.89
CA PHE A 208 34.43 -10.31 -5.06
C PHE A 208 35.69 -10.71 -5.83
N GLU A 209 36.02 -9.99 -6.91
CA GLU A 209 37.20 -10.28 -7.73
C GLU A 209 38.53 -9.84 -7.09
N TYR A 210 38.61 -8.69 -6.41
CA TYR A 210 39.92 -8.15 -5.97
C TYR A 210 40.25 -8.30 -4.47
N ALA A 211 39.27 -8.18 -3.56
CA ALA A 211 39.55 -8.15 -2.11
C ALA A 211 39.12 -9.43 -1.40
N THR A 212 37.96 -9.97 -1.77
CA THR A 212 37.41 -11.19 -1.20
C THR A 212 38.11 -12.39 -1.82
N CYS A 213 38.30 -12.49 -3.16
CA CYS A 213 39.10 -13.57 -3.77
C CYS A 213 40.51 -13.68 -3.16
N TYR A 214 41.25 -12.57 -3.04
CA TYR A 214 42.62 -12.60 -2.49
C TYR A 214 42.65 -13.02 -1.01
N ARG A 215 41.66 -12.63 -0.19
CA ARG A 215 41.54 -13.08 1.22
C ARG A 215 40.96 -14.49 1.35
N LEU A 216 40.09 -14.91 0.43
CA LEU A 216 39.48 -16.24 0.33
C LEU A 216 40.52 -17.32 0.05
N TYR A 217 41.61 -17.00 -0.65
CA TYR A 217 42.70 -17.93 -0.91
C TYR A 217 43.68 -18.09 0.27
N ILE A 218 43.68 -17.18 1.25
CA ILE A 218 44.69 -17.13 2.33
C ILE A 218 44.12 -17.55 3.69
N LEU A 219 42.81 -17.42 3.91
CA LEU A 219 42.17 -17.77 5.19
C LEU A 219 41.68 -19.23 5.22
N PRO A 220 41.92 -20.00 6.31
CA PRO A 220 41.44 -21.37 6.46
C PRO A 220 39.96 -21.43 6.87
N ILE A 221 39.10 -20.68 6.18
CA ILE A 221 37.66 -20.58 6.45
C ILE A 221 36.91 -21.08 5.20
N LYS A 222 35.90 -21.93 5.39
CA LYS A 222 35.09 -22.40 4.24
C LYS A 222 34.35 -21.23 3.60
N LYS A 223 34.36 -21.17 2.27
CA LYS A 223 33.86 -20.03 1.49
C LYS A 223 32.35 -19.81 1.64
N GLU A 224 31.60 -20.88 1.87
CA GLU A 224 30.14 -20.85 2.17
C GLU A 224 29.83 -19.98 3.41
N TRP A 225 30.66 -20.04 4.45
CA TRP A 225 30.46 -19.23 5.66
C TRP A 225 30.69 -17.74 5.43
N LEU A 226 31.62 -17.37 4.55
CA LEU A 226 31.87 -15.97 4.19
C LEU A 226 30.71 -15.38 3.38
N TYR A 227 30.10 -16.19 2.51
CA TYR A 227 28.89 -15.81 1.78
C TYR A 227 27.71 -15.58 2.74
N LEU A 228 27.48 -16.51 3.68
CA LEU A 228 26.42 -16.37 4.69
C LEU A 228 26.65 -15.18 5.63
N GLU A 229 27.87 -14.96 6.11
CA GLU A 229 28.20 -13.81 6.98
C GLU A 229 27.92 -12.48 6.28
N ARG A 230 28.32 -12.35 5.00
CA ARG A 230 28.00 -11.18 4.18
C ARG A 230 26.50 -11.00 3.99
N PHE A 231 25.77 -12.07 3.70
CA PHE A 231 24.32 -12.04 3.57
C PHE A 231 23.65 -11.50 4.84
N PHE A 232 23.96 -12.05 6.01
CA PHE A 232 23.35 -11.63 7.27
C PHE A 232 23.68 -10.18 7.64
N VAL A 233 24.93 -9.74 7.46
CA VAL A 233 25.31 -8.34 7.72
C VAL A 233 24.54 -7.40 6.80
N ARG A 234 24.43 -7.73 5.51
CA ARG A 234 23.75 -6.91 4.51
C ARG A 234 22.25 -6.80 4.77
N VAL A 235 21.60 -7.90 5.15
CA VAL A 235 20.21 -7.88 5.61
C VAL A 235 20.07 -6.99 6.84
N LEU A 236 20.89 -7.20 7.87
CA LEU A 236 20.80 -6.45 9.13
C LEU A 236 20.91 -4.94 8.90
N VAL A 237 21.92 -4.49 8.15
CA VAL A 237 22.11 -3.05 7.95
C VAL A 237 21.02 -2.47 7.04
N SER A 238 20.52 -3.23 6.07
CA SER A 238 19.39 -2.79 5.23
C SER A 238 18.11 -2.61 6.04
N VAL A 239 17.83 -3.52 6.99
CA VAL A 239 16.73 -3.36 7.96
C VAL A 239 16.91 -2.09 8.80
N VAL A 240 18.13 -1.79 9.26
CA VAL A 240 18.41 -0.56 10.03
C VAL A 240 18.24 0.69 9.16
N CYS A 241 18.71 0.70 7.91
CA CYS A 241 18.60 1.84 7.01
C CYS A 241 17.15 2.12 6.60
N VAL A 242 16.40 1.09 6.20
CA VAL A 242 14.97 1.24 5.87
C VAL A 242 14.17 1.58 7.11
N GLY A 243 14.42 0.89 8.23
CA GLY A 243 13.74 1.12 9.51
C GLY A 243 13.96 2.54 10.05
N SER A 244 15.16 3.11 9.90
CA SER A 244 15.42 4.50 10.28
C SER A 244 14.71 5.50 9.38
N ALA A 245 14.65 5.28 8.06
CA ALA A 245 13.88 6.12 7.15
C ALA A 245 12.36 6.05 7.43
N ALA A 246 11.84 4.84 7.68
CA ALA A 246 10.45 4.63 8.11
C ALA A 246 10.19 5.26 9.50
N GLY A 247 11.16 5.22 10.42
CA GLY A 247 11.09 5.88 11.72
C GLY A 247 10.99 7.41 11.60
N ILE A 248 11.71 8.03 10.67
CA ILE A 248 11.57 9.46 10.37
C ILE A 248 10.17 9.75 9.85
N LEU A 249 9.67 8.95 8.90
CA LEU A 249 8.31 9.08 8.37
C LEU A 249 7.25 8.96 9.48
N PHE A 250 7.45 8.03 10.43
CA PHE A 250 6.59 7.86 11.59
C PHE A 250 6.53 9.12 12.46
N LEU A 251 7.70 9.71 12.74
CA LEU A 251 7.81 10.93 13.54
C LEU A 251 7.13 12.11 12.85
N LEU A 252 7.30 12.24 11.52
CA LEU A 252 6.65 13.29 10.74
C LEU A 252 5.11 13.17 10.77
N GLY A 253 4.58 11.96 10.54
CA GLY A 253 3.15 11.71 10.63
C GLY A 253 2.60 11.98 12.04
N THR A 254 3.29 11.46 13.06
CA THR A 254 2.89 11.62 14.46
C THR A 254 2.89 13.08 14.91
N ALA A 255 3.90 13.85 14.53
CA ALA A 255 4.07 15.23 14.97
C ALA A 255 2.95 16.17 14.49
N ARG A 256 2.37 15.92 13.30
CA ARG A 256 1.36 16.79 12.69
C ARG A 256 -0.05 16.21 12.73
N TYR A 257 -0.21 14.90 12.59
CA TYR A 257 -1.52 14.24 12.39
C TYR A 257 -1.82 13.15 13.43
N GLY A 258 -0.87 12.84 14.32
CA GLY A 258 -1.01 11.79 15.32
C GLY A 258 -0.67 10.39 14.78
N THR A 259 -0.86 9.40 15.65
CA THR A 259 -0.38 8.03 15.40
C THR A 259 -1.36 7.17 14.59
N GLY A 260 -2.65 7.49 14.61
CA GLY A 260 -3.71 6.72 13.92
C GLY A 260 -4.08 5.39 14.59
N GLY A 261 -3.93 5.30 15.91
CA GLY A 261 -4.12 4.05 16.65
C GLY A 261 -5.50 3.42 16.61
N GLN A 262 -6.54 4.21 16.35
CA GLN A 262 -7.94 3.78 16.36
C GLN A 262 -8.51 3.55 14.96
N MET A 263 -7.68 3.67 13.91
CA MET A 263 -8.15 3.53 12.55
C MET A 263 -8.46 2.07 12.22
N LEU A 264 -9.67 1.86 11.71
CA LEU A 264 -10.18 0.61 11.18
C LEU A 264 -10.21 0.69 9.65
N LEU A 265 -9.96 -0.44 9.01
CA LEU A 265 -9.96 -0.59 7.56
C LEU A 265 -10.67 -1.88 7.19
N VAL A 266 -11.37 -1.87 6.05
CA VAL A 266 -11.94 -3.08 5.47
C VAL A 266 -10.92 -3.71 4.53
N ILE A 267 -10.74 -5.01 4.64
CA ILE A 267 -9.92 -5.83 3.77
C ILE A 267 -10.82 -6.87 3.11
N SER A 268 -10.65 -7.06 1.81
CA SER A 268 -11.32 -8.11 1.05
C SER A 268 -10.37 -9.30 0.89
N GLU A 269 -10.61 -10.38 1.62
CA GLU A 269 -9.88 -11.63 1.47
C GLU A 269 -10.78 -12.67 0.81
N GLN A 270 -10.41 -13.12 -0.39
CA GLN A 270 -11.12 -14.21 -1.10
C GLN A 270 -12.63 -13.98 -1.23
N GLY A 271 -13.05 -12.72 -1.41
CA GLY A 271 -14.45 -12.31 -1.51
C GLY A 271 -15.17 -12.12 -0.17
N THR A 272 -14.49 -12.34 0.96
CA THR A 272 -15.00 -12.02 2.30
C THR A 272 -14.43 -10.70 2.80
N GLN A 273 -15.32 -9.79 3.21
CA GLN A 273 -14.94 -8.49 3.75
C GLN A 273 -14.79 -8.60 5.27
N THR A 274 -13.64 -8.19 5.79
CA THR A 274 -13.36 -8.18 7.22
C THR A 274 -12.82 -6.82 7.64
N VAL A 275 -13.23 -6.37 8.83
CA VAL A 275 -12.73 -5.12 9.41
C VAL A 275 -11.55 -5.44 10.32
N ILE A 276 -10.43 -4.78 10.08
CA ILE A 276 -9.23 -4.94 10.90
C ILE A 276 -8.67 -3.58 11.33
N SER A 277 -7.97 -3.59 12.47
CA SER A 277 -7.20 -2.42 12.90
C SER A 277 -6.02 -2.17 11.96
N ILE A 278 -5.72 -0.91 11.67
CA ILE A 278 -4.59 -0.53 10.83
C ILE A 278 -3.26 -1.08 11.34
N TRP A 279 -3.07 -1.17 12.66
CA TRP A 279 -1.84 -1.69 13.25
C TRP A 279 -1.62 -3.18 13.02
N SER A 280 -2.71 -3.96 12.91
CA SER A 280 -2.59 -5.37 12.51
C SER A 280 -2.07 -5.47 11.08
N LEU A 281 -2.59 -4.64 10.17
CA LEU A 281 -2.14 -4.58 8.78
C LEU A 281 -0.68 -4.12 8.68
N VAL A 282 -0.32 -3.04 9.37
CA VAL A 282 1.05 -2.52 9.44
C VAL A 282 2.03 -3.60 9.90
N ARG A 283 1.67 -4.41 10.89
CA ARG A 283 2.51 -5.53 11.35
C ARG A 283 2.72 -6.57 10.25
N GLU A 284 1.68 -6.92 9.51
CA GLU A 284 1.78 -7.87 8.38
C GLU A 284 2.65 -7.30 7.26
N GLU A 285 2.48 -6.03 6.90
CA GLU A 285 3.28 -5.37 5.87
C GLU A 285 4.75 -5.18 6.30
N ILE A 286 5.03 -4.91 7.58
CA ILE A 286 6.41 -4.89 8.10
C ILE A 286 7.07 -6.27 7.94
N LEU A 287 6.36 -7.36 8.26
CA LEU A 287 6.88 -8.71 8.04
C LEU A 287 7.14 -9.00 6.56
N GLY A 288 6.22 -8.56 5.70
CA GLY A 288 6.36 -8.58 4.25
C GLY A 288 7.61 -7.85 3.77
N MET A 289 7.84 -6.62 4.25
CA MET A 289 9.01 -5.81 3.93
C MET A 289 10.32 -6.43 4.43
N LEU A 290 10.33 -7.01 5.64
CA LEU A 290 11.49 -7.74 6.16
C LEU A 290 11.85 -8.92 5.25
N LEU A 291 10.86 -9.70 4.83
CA LEU A 291 11.07 -10.82 3.93
C LEU A 291 11.53 -10.34 2.54
N TYR A 292 10.99 -9.21 2.06
CA TYR A 292 11.43 -8.58 0.82
C TYR A 292 12.89 -8.11 0.87
N ILE A 293 13.35 -7.51 1.99
CA ILE A 293 14.76 -7.14 2.18
C ILE A 293 15.65 -8.38 2.11
N VAL A 294 15.26 -9.48 2.78
CA VAL A 294 15.97 -10.77 2.74
C VAL A 294 16.05 -11.30 1.31
N PHE A 295 14.93 -11.27 0.58
CA PHE A 295 14.86 -11.69 -0.82
C PHE A 295 15.76 -10.87 -1.72
N LEU A 296 15.65 -9.55 -1.67
CA LEU A 296 16.40 -8.67 -2.56
C LEU A 296 17.90 -8.77 -2.27
N THR A 297 18.29 -8.91 -0.99
CA THR A 297 19.69 -9.14 -0.61
C THR A 297 20.23 -10.45 -1.17
N ALA A 298 19.46 -11.55 -1.09
CA ALA A 298 19.85 -12.84 -1.66
C ALA A 298 19.98 -12.77 -3.19
N ALA A 299 18.99 -12.18 -3.86
CA ALA A 299 18.96 -12.01 -5.31
C ALA A 299 20.18 -11.20 -5.81
N VAL A 300 20.46 -10.09 -5.14
CA VAL A 300 21.59 -9.22 -5.45
C VAL A 300 22.93 -9.95 -5.30
N LEU A 301 23.11 -10.72 -4.22
CA LEU A 301 24.34 -11.49 -4.01
C LEU A 301 24.50 -12.62 -5.04
N LEU A 302 23.41 -13.29 -5.42
CA LEU A 302 23.42 -14.31 -6.47
C LEU A 302 23.76 -13.71 -7.85
N ILE A 303 23.11 -12.61 -8.23
CA ILE A 303 23.35 -11.92 -9.51
C ILE A 303 24.79 -11.41 -9.57
N SER A 304 25.31 -10.88 -8.46
CA SER A 304 26.71 -10.48 -8.36
C SER A 304 27.69 -11.64 -8.54
N PHE A 305 27.27 -12.88 -8.27
CA PHE A 305 28.10 -14.06 -8.49
C PHE A 305 28.13 -14.47 -9.97
N ILE A 306 26.99 -14.32 -10.66
CA ILE A 306 26.82 -14.71 -12.06
C ILE A 306 27.39 -13.65 -13.01
N VAL A 307 27.20 -12.37 -12.69
CA VAL A 307 27.48 -11.25 -13.59
C VAL A 307 28.80 -10.58 -13.21
N LYS A 308 29.74 -10.57 -14.16
CA LYS A 308 31.11 -10.04 -13.93
C LYS A 308 31.21 -8.52 -13.91
N THR A 309 30.22 -7.79 -14.42
CA THR A 309 30.26 -6.32 -14.51
C THR A 309 29.17 -5.66 -13.67
N LYS A 310 29.55 -4.64 -12.90
CA LYS A 310 28.64 -3.88 -12.02
C LYS A 310 27.41 -3.32 -12.74
N MET A 311 27.59 -2.90 -14.00
CA MET A 311 26.54 -2.25 -14.80
C MET A 311 25.49 -3.24 -15.29
N ASN A 312 25.88 -4.45 -15.71
CA ASN A 312 24.95 -5.48 -16.17
C ASN A 312 24.13 -6.03 -15.01
N ALA A 313 24.77 -6.20 -13.85
CA ALA A 313 24.07 -6.63 -12.65
C ALA A 313 23.00 -5.58 -12.29
N LEU A 314 23.35 -4.27 -12.21
CA LEU A 314 22.41 -3.18 -11.90
C LEU A 314 21.20 -3.17 -12.86
N MET A 315 21.46 -3.31 -14.16
CA MET A 315 20.42 -3.35 -15.18
C MET A 315 19.47 -4.55 -15.02
N ILE A 316 19.98 -5.72 -14.62
CA ILE A 316 19.15 -6.92 -14.41
C ILE A 316 18.28 -6.75 -13.16
N CYS A 317 18.81 -6.24 -12.06
CA CYS A 317 18.01 -5.98 -10.86
C CYS A 317 17.00 -4.84 -11.06
N ALA A 318 17.36 -3.79 -11.82
CA ALA A 318 16.42 -2.76 -12.22
C ALA A 318 15.28 -3.35 -13.06
N ALA A 319 15.58 -4.27 -13.99
CA ALA A 319 14.58 -4.99 -14.76
C ALA A 319 13.68 -5.88 -13.88
N PHE A 320 14.23 -6.60 -12.90
CA PHE A 320 13.45 -7.39 -11.94
C PHE A 320 12.53 -6.54 -11.05
N CYS A 321 12.97 -5.34 -10.66
CA CYS A 321 12.14 -4.40 -9.91
C CYS A 321 10.98 -3.89 -10.78
N MET A 322 11.26 -3.54 -12.04
CA MET A 322 10.21 -3.11 -12.98
C MET A 322 9.18 -4.22 -13.25
N THR A 323 9.59 -5.50 -13.33
CA THR A 323 8.64 -6.61 -13.51
C THR A 323 7.85 -6.96 -12.25
N GLY A 324 8.45 -6.81 -11.06
CA GLY A 324 7.77 -7.02 -9.78
C GLY A 324 6.73 -5.94 -9.50
N ILE A 325 7.06 -4.67 -9.78
CA ILE A 325 6.15 -3.53 -9.65
C ILE A 325 4.94 -3.68 -10.59
N VAL A 326 5.15 -4.16 -11.82
CA VAL A 326 4.06 -4.38 -12.80
C VAL A 326 3.11 -5.51 -12.38
N GLN A 327 3.57 -6.51 -11.62
CA GLN A 327 2.71 -7.58 -11.11
C GLN A 327 1.98 -7.22 -9.81
N THR A 328 2.57 -6.40 -8.94
CA THR A 328 1.89 -5.94 -7.72
C THR A 328 0.80 -4.90 -8.02
N THR A 329 0.97 -4.09 -9.08
CA THR A 329 -0.10 -3.21 -9.59
C THR A 329 -1.30 -3.96 -10.19
N ALA A 330 -1.19 -5.27 -10.40
CA ALA A 330 -2.27 -6.12 -10.92
C ALA A 330 -2.98 -6.95 -9.83
N SER A 331 -2.54 -6.86 -8.56
CA SER A 331 -3.32 -7.39 -7.43
C SER A 331 -4.37 -6.35 -7.03
N ASP A 332 -5.51 -6.43 -7.72
CA ASP A 332 -6.67 -5.59 -7.48
C ASP A 332 -7.38 -5.98 -6.17
N GLY A 333 -7.50 -5.01 -5.26
CA GLY A 333 -8.64 -4.92 -4.35
C GLY A 333 -8.58 -5.67 -3.01
N THR A 334 -7.53 -6.42 -2.69
CA THR A 334 -7.49 -7.15 -1.41
C THR A 334 -7.06 -6.29 -0.23
N GLY A 335 -6.36 -5.18 -0.46
CA GLY A 335 -5.83 -4.32 0.61
C GLY A 335 -4.59 -4.87 1.30
N LYS A 336 -4.11 -6.07 0.90
CA LYS A 336 -2.86 -6.68 1.33
C LYS A 336 -1.84 -6.58 0.21
N GLY A 337 -0.81 -5.76 0.40
CA GLY A 337 0.18 -5.46 -0.63
C GLY A 337 1.15 -6.62 -0.83
N ILE A 338 2.29 -6.58 -0.16
CA ILE A 338 3.37 -7.56 -0.39
C ILE A 338 3.11 -8.90 0.30
N VAL A 339 2.16 -8.91 1.25
CA VAL A 339 1.79 -10.06 2.08
C VAL A 339 1.29 -11.23 1.24
N GLU A 340 0.61 -10.98 0.12
CA GLU A 340 0.12 -12.02 -0.78
C GLU A 340 1.24 -12.84 -1.42
N TRP A 341 2.40 -12.22 -1.61
CA TRP A 341 3.56 -12.82 -2.27
C TRP A 341 4.51 -13.52 -1.29
N LEU A 342 4.22 -13.48 0.02
CA LEU A 342 5.05 -14.06 1.09
C LEU A 342 5.50 -15.51 0.83
N PRO A 343 4.60 -16.45 0.45
CA PRO A 343 5.00 -17.84 0.25
C PRO A 343 5.96 -18.01 -0.94
N GLN A 344 5.70 -17.31 -2.05
CA GLN A 344 6.52 -17.39 -3.26
C GLN A 344 7.89 -16.74 -3.04
N LEU A 345 7.92 -15.57 -2.39
CA LEU A 345 9.17 -14.88 -2.06
C LEU A 345 10.02 -15.74 -1.12
N SER A 346 9.43 -16.35 -0.09
CA SER A 346 10.15 -17.23 0.84
C SER A 346 10.79 -18.44 0.13
N ALA A 347 10.06 -19.11 -0.77
CA ALA A 347 10.59 -20.23 -1.55
C ALA A 347 11.73 -19.79 -2.48
N LEU A 348 11.57 -18.67 -3.17
CA LEU A 348 12.59 -18.12 -4.06
C LEU A 348 13.84 -17.68 -3.32
N THR A 349 13.72 -17.09 -2.11
CA THR A 349 14.90 -16.75 -1.29
C THR A 349 15.74 -17.97 -0.97
N LEU A 350 15.08 -19.06 -0.56
CA LEU A 350 15.74 -20.29 -0.16
C LEU A 350 16.42 -20.95 -1.36
N LEU A 351 15.76 -20.95 -2.53
CA LEU A 351 16.36 -21.41 -3.79
C LEU A 351 17.57 -20.58 -4.20
N MET A 352 17.51 -19.24 -4.10
CA MET A 352 18.64 -18.38 -4.45
C MET A 352 19.82 -18.54 -3.50
N LEU A 353 19.57 -18.70 -2.19
CA LEU A 353 20.64 -18.98 -1.23
C LEU A 353 21.31 -20.34 -1.49
N LEU A 354 20.53 -21.38 -1.78
CA LEU A 354 21.05 -22.69 -2.15
C LEU A 354 21.84 -22.64 -3.46
N ALA A 355 21.30 -21.97 -4.49
CA ALA A 355 21.98 -21.80 -5.77
C ALA A 355 23.31 -21.06 -5.62
N GLY A 356 23.36 -20.00 -4.79
CA GLY A 356 24.60 -19.30 -4.47
C GLY A 356 25.63 -20.22 -3.81
N CYS A 357 25.22 -21.04 -2.83
CA CYS A 357 26.11 -22.00 -2.18
C CYS A 357 26.61 -23.09 -3.13
N ILE A 358 25.73 -23.64 -3.98
CA ILE A 358 26.07 -24.65 -4.99
C ILE A 358 27.04 -24.09 -6.02
N LEU A 359 26.81 -22.87 -6.52
CA LEU A 359 27.68 -22.21 -7.49
C LEU A 359 29.08 -21.92 -6.91
N ILE A 360 29.18 -21.60 -5.62
CA ILE A 360 30.47 -21.49 -4.92
C ILE A 360 31.20 -22.83 -4.96
N ARG A 361 30.49 -23.92 -4.69
CA ARG A 361 31.05 -25.28 -4.62
C ARG A 361 31.45 -25.84 -5.99
N ILE A 362 30.66 -25.63 -7.04
CA ILE A 362 30.99 -26.06 -8.42
C ILE A 362 32.26 -25.34 -8.93
N ARG A 363 32.52 -24.12 -8.48
CA ARG A 363 33.72 -23.36 -8.86
C ARG A 363 34.96 -23.76 -8.05
N GLU A 364 34.82 -24.66 -7.07
CA GLU A 364 35.94 -25.26 -6.33
C GLU A 364 36.56 -26.46 -7.06
N ASP A 365 35.78 -27.13 -7.92
CA ASP A 365 36.22 -28.19 -8.84
C ASP A 365 36.65 -27.61 -10.20
#